data_AF-A0A9P6KH02-F1
#
_entry.id   AF-A0A9P6KH02-F1
#
_cell.length_a   1.000
_cell.length_b   1.000
_cell.length_c   1.000
_cell.angle_alpha   90.00
_cell.angle_beta   90.00
_cell.angle_gamma   90.00
#
_symmetry.space_group_name_H-M   'P 1'
#
loop_
_entity.id
_entity.type
_entity.pdbx_description
1 polymer ?
#
loop_
_entity_poly.entity_id
_entity_poly.type
_entity_poly.pdbx_seq_one_letter_code
_entity_poly.pdbx_strand_id
1 'polypeptide(L)'
;VWDKNGRYLAANGAVMRTSVLGIESFWDEAQVVENTLAAAKVTHADPRSLISAVLASVLISRLLRGGGTDLDADKDRVWNPRLVHQEYRQELLAYLERGSDLGGEHSVEPTYEQESEQTAFKEKDRPGIPIGSAPTGHTQSTPTDPGFFATLVQNIINPMLLVLSWVGIRLRHESPRRVNRFFSENWNKDRPIVQLREDVGWIGIDRVGEDPAIGSLARSTLANYMFLLKETKVLPRANDQGGNLRPNLMDQNHDAEASTDDSYSPEAIQTKWVQELQSSCFPAYLKDLKLDDRREMGYAFKCIGVSYYGATRCVSKDAVTDPVYEGNQGLFRGVLEQVTLEAGDADTNGAVLGALLGTRFGLEDGIPKSWSNGLQHREWVETTIEEFLERVVDQYEQHSQSQNA
;
A
#
# COMPACT_ATOMS: atom_id res chain seq x y z
N VAL A 1 8.14 13.00 12.83
CA VAL A 1 8.78 13.32 11.52
C VAL A 1 7.75 13.84 10.54
N TRP A 2 6.68 13.08 10.29
CA TRP A 2 5.60 13.48 9.39
C TRP A 2 4.94 14.82 9.76
N ASP A 3 4.58 15.04 11.03
CA ASP A 3 4.05 16.34 11.51
C ASP A 3 5.02 17.51 11.25
N LYS A 4 6.32 17.31 11.45
CA LYS A 4 7.37 18.33 11.25
C LYS A 4 7.52 18.73 9.77
N ASN A 5 7.05 17.89 8.85
CA ASN A 5 7.07 18.13 7.41
C ASN A 5 5.71 18.59 6.86
N GLY A 6 4.83 19.12 7.72
CA GLY A 6 3.55 19.72 7.30
C GLY A 6 2.46 18.74 6.91
N ARG A 7 2.63 17.43 7.15
CA ARG A 7 1.63 16.36 6.88
C ARG A 7 1.23 16.21 5.40
N TYR A 8 2.18 16.41 4.48
CA TYR A 8 1.90 16.33 3.04
C TYR A 8 2.20 14.96 2.41
N LEU A 9 2.94 14.09 3.10
CA LEU A 9 3.42 12.81 2.56
C LEU A 9 2.38 11.69 2.70
N ALA A 10 1.63 11.44 1.62
CA ALA A 10 0.69 10.34 1.49
C ALA A 10 1.25 9.20 0.62
N ALA A 11 2.27 8.52 1.12
CA ALA A 11 2.91 7.42 0.41
C ALA A 11 2.06 6.14 0.42
N ASN A 12 2.14 5.36 -0.65
CA ASN A 12 1.38 4.12 -0.89
C ASN A 12 1.96 2.88 -0.19
N GLY A 13 3.13 2.97 0.46
CA GLY A 13 3.79 1.82 1.10
C GLY A 13 2.97 1.19 2.24
N ALA A 14 1.94 1.86 2.76
CA ALA A 14 0.93 1.24 3.63
C ALA A 14 0.06 0.26 2.84
N VAL A 15 -0.48 0.70 1.71
CA VAL A 15 -1.39 -0.07 0.86
C VAL A 15 -0.77 -1.39 0.43
N MET A 16 0.49 -1.35 -0.03
CA MET A 16 1.23 -2.53 -0.50
C MET A 16 1.32 -3.65 0.53
N ARG A 17 1.60 -3.31 1.79
CA ARG A 17 1.90 -4.32 2.81
C ARG A 17 0.67 -4.80 3.58
N THR A 18 -0.42 -4.01 3.57
CA THR A 18 -1.59 -4.31 4.40
C THR A 18 -2.63 -5.16 3.69
N SER A 19 -2.53 -5.41 2.38
CA SER A 19 -3.50 -6.26 1.65
C SER A 19 -3.74 -7.62 2.32
N VAL A 20 -2.71 -8.22 2.92
CA VAL A 20 -2.81 -9.50 3.67
C VAL A 20 -3.75 -9.43 4.88
N LEU A 21 -3.95 -8.24 5.46
CA LEU A 21 -4.84 -8.04 6.60
C LEU A 21 -6.33 -8.14 6.24
N GLY A 22 -6.67 -8.08 4.94
CA GLY A 22 -8.00 -8.45 4.47
C GLY A 22 -8.30 -9.95 4.59
N ILE A 23 -7.27 -10.78 4.75
CA ILE A 23 -7.38 -12.24 4.83
C ILE A 23 -7.45 -12.71 6.29
N GLU A 24 -6.61 -12.13 7.16
CA GLU A 24 -6.39 -12.64 8.53
C GLU A 24 -7.67 -12.77 9.37
N SER A 25 -8.56 -11.78 9.29
CA SER A 25 -9.87 -11.78 9.97
C SER A 25 -10.99 -11.58 8.95
N PHE A 26 -10.92 -12.21 7.78
CA PHE A 26 -11.79 -11.85 6.64
C PHE A 26 -13.29 -11.92 6.95
N TRP A 27 -13.72 -12.73 7.93
CA TRP A 27 -15.09 -12.87 8.42
C TRP A 27 -15.60 -11.66 9.25
N ASP A 28 -14.69 -10.88 9.85
CA ASP A 28 -14.99 -9.71 10.68
C ASP A 28 -14.37 -8.44 10.08
N GLU A 29 -15.18 -7.68 9.33
CA GLU A 29 -14.71 -6.45 8.66
C GLU A 29 -14.26 -5.38 9.67
N ALA A 30 -14.82 -5.33 10.89
CA ALA A 30 -14.38 -4.36 11.89
C ALA A 30 -12.96 -4.68 12.36
N GLN A 31 -12.66 -5.96 12.61
CA GLN A 31 -11.30 -6.39 12.97
C GLN A 31 -10.31 -6.13 11.82
N VAL A 32 -10.72 -6.37 10.56
CA VAL A 32 -9.90 -6.05 9.37
C VAL A 32 -9.54 -4.57 9.32
N VAL A 33 -10.51 -3.68 9.58
CA VAL A 33 -10.29 -2.22 9.59
C VAL A 33 -9.34 -1.82 10.71
N GLU A 34 -9.58 -2.31 11.92
CA GLU A 34 -8.78 -1.99 13.11
C GLU A 34 -7.33 -2.46 12.94
N ASN A 35 -7.12 -3.71 12.50
CA ASN A 35 -5.80 -4.28 12.22
C ASN A 35 -5.10 -3.52 11.09
N THR A 36 -5.83 -3.16 10.03
CA THR A 36 -5.27 -2.41 8.90
C THR A 36 -4.82 -1.02 9.31
N LEU A 37 -5.65 -0.29 10.07
CA LEU A 37 -5.28 1.03 10.59
C LEU A 37 -4.07 0.93 11.52
N ALA A 38 -4.05 -0.05 12.43
CA ALA A 38 -2.93 -0.26 13.33
C ALA A 38 -1.62 -0.52 12.57
N ALA A 39 -1.63 -1.47 11.64
CA ALA A 39 -0.44 -1.80 10.86
C ALA A 39 0.00 -0.66 9.93
N ALA A 40 -0.94 0.03 9.27
CA ALA A 40 -0.64 1.13 8.35
C ALA A 40 -0.03 2.33 9.10
N LYS A 41 -0.63 2.70 10.24
CA LYS A 41 -0.29 3.91 10.98
C LYS A 41 1.10 3.92 11.57
N VAL A 42 1.67 2.75 11.88
CA VAL A 42 3.05 2.62 12.38
C VAL A 42 4.07 3.30 11.46
N THR A 43 3.85 3.31 10.14
CA THR A 43 4.79 3.94 9.20
C THR A 43 4.19 5.06 8.35
N HIS A 44 2.87 5.09 8.17
CA HIS A 44 2.18 6.09 7.36
C HIS A 44 1.02 6.68 8.15
N ALA A 45 1.23 7.85 8.73
CA ALA A 45 0.22 8.53 9.54
C ALA A 45 -0.81 9.33 8.71
N ASP A 46 -0.56 9.55 7.41
CA ASP A 46 -1.43 10.36 6.56
C ASP A 46 -2.79 9.68 6.32
N PRO A 47 -3.92 10.38 6.58
CA PRO A 47 -5.26 9.82 6.37
C PRO A 47 -5.48 9.23 4.98
N ARG A 48 -4.85 9.80 3.95
CA ARG A 48 -4.95 9.32 2.57
C ARG A 48 -4.28 7.96 2.39
N SER A 49 -3.14 7.73 3.04
CA SER A 49 -2.47 6.42 3.08
C SER A 49 -3.28 5.40 3.88
N LEU A 50 -3.80 5.81 5.03
CA LEU A 50 -4.59 4.95 5.93
C LEU A 50 -5.88 4.47 5.28
N ILE A 51 -6.68 5.37 4.70
CA ILE A 51 -7.92 4.98 4.02
C ILE A 51 -7.64 4.10 2.80
N SER A 52 -6.58 4.38 2.03
CA SER A 52 -6.21 3.56 0.88
C SER A 52 -5.87 2.12 1.28
N ALA A 53 -5.17 1.95 2.42
CA ALA A 53 -4.90 0.65 3.01
C ALA A 53 -6.19 -0.06 3.45
N VAL A 54 -7.10 0.65 4.15
CA VAL A 54 -8.40 0.11 4.57
C VAL A 54 -9.22 -0.36 3.36
N LEU A 55 -9.28 0.45 2.30
CA LEU A 55 -10.02 0.10 1.08
C LEU A 55 -9.49 -1.18 0.44
N ALA A 56 -8.16 -1.36 0.34
CA ALA A 56 -7.57 -2.59 -0.18
C ALA A 56 -7.95 -3.81 0.68
N SER A 57 -7.70 -3.74 1.99
CA SER A 57 -7.96 -4.87 2.91
C SER A 57 -9.44 -5.22 2.99
N VAL A 58 -10.32 -4.22 3.06
CA VAL A 58 -11.77 -4.45 3.14
C VAL A 58 -12.29 -5.07 1.85
N LEU A 59 -11.85 -4.59 0.67
CA LEU A 59 -12.30 -5.20 -0.59
C LEU A 59 -11.88 -6.67 -0.68
N ILE A 60 -10.67 -7.02 -0.23
CA ILE A 60 -10.21 -8.41 -0.12
C ILE A 60 -11.11 -9.22 0.80
N SER A 61 -11.37 -8.74 2.02
CA SER A 61 -12.26 -9.41 2.99
C SER A 61 -13.66 -9.65 2.43
N ARG A 62 -14.24 -8.66 1.75
CA ARG A 62 -15.58 -8.78 1.14
C ARG A 62 -15.62 -9.78 -0.01
N LEU A 63 -14.60 -9.79 -0.87
CA LEU A 63 -14.48 -10.79 -1.95
C LEU A 63 -14.41 -12.21 -1.37
N LEU A 64 -13.63 -12.44 -0.31
CA LEU A 64 -13.54 -13.74 0.38
C LEU A 64 -14.87 -14.18 1.03
N ARG A 65 -15.73 -13.21 1.37
CA ARG A 65 -17.09 -13.44 1.91
C ARG A 65 -18.18 -13.52 0.82
N GLY A 66 -17.78 -13.74 -0.43
CA GLY A 66 -18.66 -13.93 -1.58
C GLY A 66 -19.22 -12.64 -2.19
N GLY A 67 -18.64 -11.48 -1.86
CA GLY A 67 -18.99 -10.22 -2.51
C GLY A 67 -18.54 -10.19 -3.97
N GLY A 68 -19.18 -9.35 -4.78
CA GLY A 68 -18.89 -9.20 -6.20
C GLY A 68 -19.63 -10.20 -7.08
N THR A 69 -20.63 -10.89 -6.54
CA THR A 69 -21.40 -11.92 -7.24
C THR A 69 -22.83 -11.49 -7.57
N ASP A 70 -23.40 -10.57 -6.78
CA ASP A 70 -24.76 -10.06 -6.95
C ASP A 70 -24.76 -8.54 -6.75
N LEU A 71 -25.07 -7.83 -7.83
CA LEU A 71 -25.11 -6.37 -7.89
C LEU A 71 -26.01 -5.76 -6.81
N ASP A 72 -27.23 -6.29 -6.68
CA ASP A 72 -28.27 -5.72 -5.83
C ASP A 72 -27.99 -6.06 -4.37
N ALA A 73 -27.54 -7.29 -4.10
CA ALA A 73 -27.16 -7.70 -2.76
C ALA A 73 -25.95 -6.90 -2.25
N ASP A 74 -24.89 -6.73 -3.04
CA ASP A 74 -23.66 -6.09 -2.59
C ASP A 74 -23.80 -4.58 -2.34
N LYS A 75 -24.76 -3.94 -3.02
CA LYS A 75 -25.07 -2.52 -2.86
C LYS A 75 -25.66 -2.21 -1.48
N ASP A 76 -26.59 -3.06 -1.02
CA ASP A 76 -27.36 -2.82 0.20
C ASP A 76 -26.86 -3.66 1.40
N ARG A 77 -25.93 -4.60 1.16
CA ARG A 77 -25.35 -5.46 2.20
C ARG A 77 -24.59 -4.66 3.24
N VAL A 78 -24.97 -4.86 4.50
CA VAL A 78 -24.22 -4.36 5.66
C VAL A 78 -23.06 -5.31 5.95
N TRP A 79 -21.87 -4.94 5.48
CA TRP A 79 -20.67 -5.76 5.63
C TRP A 79 -20.00 -5.63 7.00
N ASN A 80 -19.99 -4.41 7.53
CA ASN A 80 -19.53 -4.06 8.88
C ASN A 80 -20.72 -3.42 9.63
N PRO A 81 -21.41 -4.18 10.49
CA PRO A 81 -22.55 -3.65 11.23
C PRO A 81 -22.15 -2.56 12.22
N ARG A 82 -20.89 -2.50 12.68
CA ARG A 82 -20.45 -1.49 13.65
C ARG A 82 -20.46 -0.07 13.08
N LEU A 83 -20.41 0.09 11.75
CA LEU A 83 -20.44 1.41 11.10
C LEU A 83 -21.76 2.18 11.28
N VAL A 84 -22.86 1.50 11.66
CA VAL A 84 -24.12 2.19 11.95
C VAL A 84 -24.07 2.97 13.28
N HIS A 85 -23.14 2.60 14.17
CA HIS A 85 -22.96 3.24 15.46
C HIS A 85 -22.01 4.44 15.32
N GLN A 86 -22.50 5.62 15.73
CA GLN A 86 -21.72 6.84 15.65
C GLN A 86 -20.48 6.75 16.56
N GLU A 87 -20.57 6.05 17.69
CA GLU A 87 -19.46 5.84 18.61
C GLU A 87 -18.28 5.15 17.91
N TYR A 88 -18.55 4.07 17.18
CA TYR A 88 -17.50 3.35 16.44
C TYR A 88 -16.85 4.20 15.35
N ARG A 89 -17.65 5.00 14.62
CA ARG A 89 -17.10 5.95 13.63
C ARG A 89 -16.18 6.98 14.29
N GLN A 90 -16.57 7.49 15.46
CA GLN A 90 -15.74 8.41 16.23
C GLN A 90 -14.49 7.73 16.79
N GLU A 91 -14.55 6.45 17.17
CA GLU A 91 -13.37 5.67 17.57
C GLU A 91 -12.35 5.55 16.44
N LEU A 92 -12.81 5.28 15.21
CA LEU A 92 -11.92 5.22 14.04
C LEU A 92 -11.31 6.58 13.71
N LEU A 93 -12.09 7.67 13.79
CA LEU A 93 -11.58 9.03 13.60
C LEU A 93 -10.57 9.41 14.69
N ALA A 94 -10.89 9.14 15.95
CA ALA A 94 -9.97 9.32 17.07
C ALA A 94 -8.71 8.48 16.86
N TYR A 95 -8.83 7.26 16.33
CA TYR A 95 -7.68 6.44 15.99
C TYR A 95 -6.79 7.11 14.95
N LEU A 96 -7.34 7.74 13.89
CA LEU A 96 -6.57 8.53 12.92
C LEU A 96 -5.84 9.71 13.58
N GLU A 97 -6.46 10.34 14.57
CA GLU A 97 -5.92 11.50 15.29
C GLU A 97 -4.77 11.14 16.26
N ARG A 98 -4.77 9.93 16.85
CA ARG A 98 -3.77 9.49 17.85
C ARG A 98 -2.32 9.68 17.39
N GLY A 99 -1.43 10.14 18.27
CA GLY A 99 0.00 10.31 17.93
C GLY A 99 0.29 11.32 16.80
N SER A 100 -0.73 12.03 16.31
CA SER A 100 -0.54 13.26 15.55
C SER A 100 -0.45 14.42 16.53
N ASP A 101 0.46 15.34 16.27
CA ASP A 101 0.54 16.58 17.04
C ASP A 101 -0.70 17.45 16.76
N LEU A 102 -1.85 17.26 17.39
CA LEU A 102 -3.04 18.11 17.19
C LEU A 102 -3.13 19.24 18.22
N GLY A 103 -2.40 19.14 19.33
CA GLY A 103 -2.44 20.08 20.46
C GLY A 103 -1.10 20.68 20.88
N GLY A 104 -0.03 20.54 20.08
CA GLY A 104 1.33 20.94 20.48
C GLY A 104 1.93 19.95 21.50
N GLU A 105 2.60 20.48 22.53
CA GLU A 105 3.15 19.69 23.65
C GLU A 105 2.08 18.95 24.49
N HIS A 106 0.79 19.17 24.22
CA HIS A 106 -0.34 18.52 24.88
C HIS A 106 -0.96 17.36 24.09
N SER A 107 -0.33 16.93 22.98
CA SER A 107 -0.73 15.68 22.33
C SER A 107 -0.52 14.51 23.28
N VAL A 108 -1.61 13.80 23.58
CA VAL A 108 -1.60 12.67 24.50
C VAL A 108 -0.96 11.48 23.79
N GLU A 109 0.25 11.11 24.21
CA GLU A 109 0.85 9.81 23.87
C GLU A 109 -0.09 8.71 24.39
N PRO A 110 -0.36 7.66 23.59
CA PRO A 110 -1.29 6.63 24.01
C PRO A 110 -0.76 5.89 25.25
N THR A 111 -1.69 5.54 26.15
CA THR A 111 -1.43 4.51 27.15
C THR A 111 -1.32 3.18 26.41
N TYR A 112 -0.11 2.65 26.27
CA TYR A 112 0.10 1.32 25.71
C TYR A 112 -0.30 0.27 26.77
N GLU A 113 -1.02 -0.77 26.35
CA GLU A 113 -1.10 -1.99 27.17
C GLU A 113 0.31 -2.52 27.39
N GLN A 114 0.62 -2.99 28.60
CA GLN A 114 1.92 -3.62 28.85
C GLN A 114 2.04 -4.88 27.99
N GLU A 115 3.21 -5.07 27.37
CA GLU A 115 3.53 -6.30 26.65
C GLU A 115 3.20 -7.52 27.53
N SER A 116 2.36 -8.39 26.98
CA SER A 116 2.05 -9.71 27.55
C SER A 116 3.03 -10.75 27.00
N GLU A 117 3.14 -11.92 27.65
CA GLU A 117 3.96 -13.03 27.14
C GLU A 117 3.59 -13.49 25.72
N GLN A 118 2.36 -13.20 25.28
CA GLN A 118 1.84 -13.48 23.94
C GLN A 118 2.20 -12.40 22.91
N THR A 119 2.38 -11.16 23.34
CA THR A 119 2.65 -9.99 22.46
C THR A 119 4.11 -9.56 22.46
N ALA A 120 4.90 -10.04 23.43
CA ALA A 120 6.33 -9.81 23.49
C ALA A 120 7.03 -10.38 22.25
N PHE A 121 7.82 -9.54 21.58
CA PHE A 121 8.63 -9.94 20.43
C PHE A 121 9.64 -11.02 20.84
N LYS A 122 9.48 -12.24 20.33
CA LYS A 122 10.46 -13.32 20.49
C LYS A 122 11.40 -13.27 19.29
N GLU A 123 12.69 -13.00 19.53
CA GLU A 123 13.70 -13.14 18.50
C GLU A 123 13.60 -14.54 17.89
N LYS A 124 13.50 -14.63 16.56
CA LYS A 124 13.62 -15.92 15.87
C LYS A 124 15.03 -16.46 16.14
N ASP A 125 15.12 -17.62 16.79
CA ASP A 125 16.37 -18.37 16.91
C ASP A 125 16.97 -18.55 15.51
N ARG A 126 18.02 -17.78 15.20
CA ARG A 126 18.82 -18.02 14.00
C ARG A 126 19.77 -19.17 14.34
N PRO A 127 19.71 -20.33 13.67
CA PRO A 127 20.75 -21.32 13.81
C PRO A 127 22.09 -20.67 13.40
N GLY A 128 23.02 -20.63 14.36
CA GLY A 128 24.25 -19.86 14.28
C GLY A 128 25.11 -20.23 13.08
N ILE A 129 25.38 -19.25 12.22
CA ILE A 129 26.52 -19.28 11.31
C ILE A 129 27.76 -19.10 12.20
N PRO A 130 28.73 -20.05 12.23
CA PRO A 130 29.87 -19.95 13.12
C PRO A 130 30.80 -18.81 12.66
N ILE A 131 30.78 -17.69 13.40
CA ILE A 131 31.77 -16.63 13.27
C ILE A 131 33.00 -17.06 14.06
N GLY A 132 34.13 -17.15 13.36
CA GLY A 132 35.44 -17.47 13.91
C GLY A 132 35.84 -16.56 15.07
N SER A 133 36.57 -17.17 15.99
CA SER A 133 36.98 -16.72 17.31
C SER A 133 37.82 -15.44 17.38
N ALA A 134 37.52 -14.68 18.45
CA ALA A 134 38.40 -13.93 19.38
C ALA A 134 38.59 -12.40 19.17
N PRO A 135 38.91 -11.62 20.23
CA PRO A 135 38.97 -11.95 21.67
C PRO A 135 38.08 -11.07 22.58
N THR A 136 37.82 -11.65 23.74
CA THR A 136 37.19 -11.15 24.96
C THR A 136 37.82 -9.87 25.54
N GLY A 137 36.97 -8.95 25.99
CA GLY A 137 37.35 -7.87 26.90
C GLY A 137 36.15 -7.09 27.49
N HIS A 138 35.94 -7.26 28.80
CA HIS A 138 35.28 -6.33 29.74
C HIS A 138 33.76 -6.11 29.66
N THR A 139 32.97 -6.78 30.52
CA THR A 139 32.51 -6.44 31.90
C THR A 139 31.10 -5.84 31.94
N GLN A 140 30.25 -6.47 32.75
CA GLN A 140 28.89 -6.07 33.07
C GLN A 140 28.82 -4.64 33.64
N SER A 141 27.88 -3.83 33.16
CA SER A 141 27.27 -2.75 33.94
C SER A 141 25.82 -2.50 33.46
N THR A 142 24.94 -2.32 34.43
CA THR A 142 23.51 -1.98 34.31
C THR A 142 23.31 -0.48 34.00
N PRO A 143 22.10 -0.06 33.58
CA PRO A 143 21.92 0.97 32.56
C PRO A 143 21.69 2.36 33.16
N THR A 144 22.50 3.34 32.78
CA THR A 144 22.19 4.78 32.87
C THR A 144 23.06 5.56 31.90
N ASP A 145 22.70 5.58 30.61
CA ASP A 145 23.29 6.55 29.68
C ASP A 145 22.29 6.91 28.54
N PRO A 146 21.84 8.16 28.43
CA PRO A 146 20.98 8.64 27.34
C PRO A 146 21.62 8.55 25.95
N GLY A 147 22.91 8.18 25.85
CA GLY A 147 23.63 8.03 24.59
C GLY A 147 23.34 6.76 23.78
N PHE A 148 22.71 5.72 24.35
CA PHE A 148 22.56 4.43 23.65
C PHE A 148 21.42 4.42 22.61
N PHE A 149 20.35 5.20 22.84
CA PHE A 149 19.25 5.35 21.88
C PHE A 149 19.64 6.19 20.65
N ALA A 150 20.62 7.10 20.78
CA ALA A 150 21.13 7.87 19.66
C ALA A 150 21.88 6.98 18.64
N THR A 151 22.59 5.94 19.11
CA THR A 151 23.40 5.06 18.25
C THR A 151 22.57 4.00 17.52
N LEU A 152 21.40 3.60 18.06
CA LEU A 152 20.50 2.65 17.40
C LEU A 152 19.67 3.33 16.29
N VAL A 153 19.24 4.58 16.52
CA VAL A 153 18.54 5.39 15.49
C VAL A 153 19.48 5.81 14.36
N GLN A 154 20.79 5.95 14.63
CA GLN A 154 21.79 6.23 13.58
C GLN A 154 22.03 5.04 12.63
N ASN A 155 21.83 3.79 13.08
CA ASN A 155 22.13 2.58 12.30
C ASN A 155 20.93 1.99 11.53
N ILE A 156 19.70 2.43 11.83
CA ILE A 156 18.50 2.06 11.05
C ILE A 156 18.24 3.07 9.90
N ILE A 157 18.83 4.26 9.96
CA ILE A 157 18.71 5.31 8.91
C ILE A 157 19.77 5.16 7.80
N ASN A 158 20.72 4.23 7.91
CA ASN A 158 21.90 4.20 7.04
C ASN A 158 22.10 3.01 6.07
N PRO A 159 21.05 2.40 5.45
CA PRO A 159 21.21 1.70 4.18
C PRO A 159 20.90 2.58 2.96
N MET A 160 20.09 3.65 3.09
CA MET A 160 19.77 4.53 1.97
C MET A 160 20.87 5.57 1.66
N LEU A 161 21.59 6.05 2.68
CA LEU A 161 22.67 7.02 2.49
C LEU A 161 24.00 6.37 2.09
N LEU A 162 24.23 5.08 2.39
CA LEU A 162 25.40 4.35 1.88
C LEU A 162 25.29 4.05 0.39
N VAL A 163 24.08 3.81 -0.15
CA VAL A 163 23.90 3.66 -1.61
C VAL A 163 24.16 4.98 -2.34
N LEU A 164 23.71 6.12 -1.79
CA LEU A 164 23.94 7.44 -2.38
C LEU A 164 25.36 7.99 -2.14
N SER A 165 26.01 7.62 -1.03
CA SER A 165 27.41 7.96 -0.73
C SER A 165 28.39 7.07 -1.52
N TRP A 166 28.08 5.79 -1.74
CA TRP A 166 28.90 4.91 -2.58
C TRP A 166 28.83 5.28 -4.06
N VAL A 167 27.68 5.79 -4.52
CA VAL A 167 27.51 6.36 -5.88
C VAL A 167 28.12 7.78 -5.98
N GLY A 168 28.07 8.58 -4.91
CA GLY A 168 28.52 9.98 -4.90
C GLY A 168 30.02 10.20 -4.60
N ILE A 169 30.67 9.34 -3.82
CA ILE A 169 32.07 9.53 -3.39
C ILE A 169 33.07 8.99 -4.43
N ARG A 170 32.65 8.17 -5.39
CA ARG A 170 33.55 7.67 -6.46
C ARG A 170 33.74 8.62 -7.65
N LEU A 171 33.26 9.87 -7.57
CA LEU A 171 33.35 10.84 -8.67
C LEU A 171 34.18 12.09 -8.40
N ARG A 172 34.99 12.14 -7.33
CA ARG A 172 35.96 13.24 -7.16
C ARG A 172 37.30 12.75 -6.61
N HIS A 173 38.34 13.01 -7.39
CA HIS A 173 39.77 12.78 -7.14
C HIS A 173 40.32 11.36 -7.27
N GLU A 174 40.38 10.83 -8.50
CA GLU A 174 41.60 10.16 -8.98
C GLU A 174 41.81 10.42 -10.48
N SER A 175 43.06 10.64 -10.85
CA SER A 175 43.54 10.96 -12.20
C SER A 175 43.16 9.91 -13.27
N PRO A 176 42.99 10.31 -14.54
CA PRO A 176 42.33 9.49 -15.56
C PRO A 176 43.29 8.50 -16.24
N ARG A 177 43.74 7.42 -15.58
CA ARG A 177 44.56 6.38 -16.26
C ARG A 177 44.33 4.91 -15.87
N ARG A 178 43.28 4.53 -15.13
CA ARG A 178 43.09 3.11 -14.76
C ARG A 178 41.66 2.61 -14.59
N VAL A 179 40.72 3.03 -15.44
CA VAL A 179 39.34 2.49 -15.48
C VAL A 179 39.01 1.87 -16.85
N ASN A 180 39.95 1.09 -17.41
CA ASN A 180 39.76 0.41 -18.69
C ASN A 180 39.92 -1.11 -18.60
N ARG A 181 39.60 -1.72 -17.45
CA ARG A 181 39.71 -3.19 -17.29
C ARG A 181 38.60 -3.89 -16.51
N PHE A 182 37.45 -3.26 -16.28
CA PHE A 182 36.30 -3.91 -15.60
C PHE A 182 34.92 -3.65 -16.24
N PHE A 183 34.84 -2.99 -17.40
CA PHE A 183 33.59 -2.78 -18.15
C PHE A 183 33.70 -3.28 -19.60
N SER A 184 34.28 -4.47 -19.81
CA SER A 184 34.26 -5.14 -21.13
C SER A 184 33.12 -6.14 -21.28
N GLU A 185 32.30 -6.34 -20.25
CA GLU A 185 31.09 -7.15 -20.35
C GLU A 185 29.94 -6.25 -20.76
N ASN A 186 29.64 -6.29 -22.05
CA ASN A 186 28.45 -5.69 -22.61
C ASN A 186 27.24 -6.47 -22.07
N TRP A 187 26.70 -6.06 -20.92
CA TRP A 187 25.57 -6.70 -20.21
C TRP A 187 24.30 -6.89 -21.07
N ASN A 188 24.27 -6.28 -22.25
CA ASN A 188 23.21 -6.37 -23.25
C ASN A 188 23.55 -7.27 -24.46
N LYS A 189 24.73 -7.90 -24.50
CA LYS A 189 25.20 -8.66 -25.68
C LYS A 189 24.34 -9.87 -26.00
N ASP A 190 23.72 -10.48 -24.98
CA ASP A 190 22.93 -11.71 -25.10
C ASP A 190 21.45 -11.50 -24.74
N ARG A 191 20.96 -10.25 -24.64
CA ARG A 191 19.52 -10.03 -24.46
C ARG A 191 18.80 -10.39 -25.76
N PRO A 192 17.71 -11.16 -25.70
CA PRO A 192 16.88 -11.39 -26.88
C PRO A 192 16.42 -10.05 -27.44
N ILE A 193 16.49 -9.91 -28.77
CA ILE A 193 15.94 -8.75 -29.46
C ILE A 193 14.43 -8.77 -29.22
N VAL A 194 13.93 -7.86 -28.39
CA VAL A 194 12.51 -7.72 -28.13
C VAL A 194 11.88 -7.04 -29.35
N GLN A 195 11.18 -7.82 -30.17
CA GLN A 195 10.25 -7.24 -31.14
C GLN A 195 9.00 -6.80 -30.40
N LEU A 196 8.69 -5.50 -30.48
CA LEU A 196 7.42 -4.97 -30.02
C LEU A 196 6.31 -5.56 -30.90
N ARG A 197 5.27 -6.13 -30.27
CA ARG A 197 4.11 -6.64 -30.99
C ARG A 197 3.30 -5.46 -31.55
N GLU A 198 2.76 -5.61 -32.76
CA GLU A 198 1.83 -4.61 -33.34
C GLU A 198 0.46 -4.63 -32.65
N ASP A 199 0.06 -5.80 -32.14
CA ASP A 199 -1.13 -6.03 -31.32
C ASP A 199 -0.72 -6.91 -30.13
N VAL A 200 -1.11 -6.51 -28.92
CA VAL A 200 -0.85 -7.27 -27.69
C VAL A 200 -1.65 -8.57 -27.69
N GLY A 201 -2.79 -8.62 -28.38
CA GLY A 201 -3.72 -9.76 -28.37
C GLY A 201 -4.94 -9.56 -27.47
N TRP A 202 -5.08 -8.35 -26.91
CA TRP A 202 -6.08 -7.99 -25.89
C TRP A 202 -6.53 -6.54 -26.10
N ILE A 203 -7.83 -6.27 -26.07
CA ILE A 203 -8.36 -4.93 -26.44
C ILE A 203 -7.99 -3.82 -25.46
N GLY A 204 -7.49 -4.19 -24.28
CA GLY A 204 -6.99 -3.30 -23.26
C GLY A 204 -7.97 -2.99 -22.13
N ILE A 205 -7.41 -2.55 -21.00
CA ILE A 205 -8.08 -2.33 -19.72
C ILE A 205 -9.27 -1.37 -19.80
N ASP A 206 -9.16 -0.33 -20.63
CA ASP A 206 -10.23 0.66 -20.79
C ASP A 206 -11.43 0.09 -21.57
N ARG A 207 -11.16 -0.84 -22.50
CA ARG A 207 -12.17 -1.33 -23.45
C ARG A 207 -12.88 -2.59 -22.98
N VAL A 208 -12.28 -3.38 -22.09
CA VAL A 208 -12.95 -4.56 -21.50
C VAL A 208 -14.20 -4.19 -20.70
N GLY A 209 -14.30 -2.95 -20.24
CA GLY A 209 -15.41 -2.46 -19.44
C GLY A 209 -15.35 -2.90 -17.98
N GLU A 210 -16.32 -2.43 -17.20
CA GLU A 210 -16.43 -2.72 -15.77
C GLU A 210 -17.43 -3.86 -15.51
N ASP A 211 -17.04 -4.78 -14.64
CA ASP A 211 -17.90 -5.79 -14.04
C ASP A 211 -18.89 -5.11 -13.09
N PRO A 212 -20.20 -5.14 -13.37
CA PRO A 212 -21.16 -4.37 -12.59
C PRO A 212 -21.18 -4.76 -11.11
N ALA A 213 -21.10 -6.06 -10.79
CA ALA A 213 -21.19 -6.55 -9.42
C ALA A 213 -19.93 -6.18 -8.62
N ILE A 214 -18.74 -6.40 -9.20
CA ILE A 214 -17.47 -6.04 -8.56
C ILE A 214 -17.34 -4.51 -8.44
N GLY A 215 -17.78 -3.77 -9.45
CA GLY A 215 -17.84 -2.31 -9.42
C GLY A 215 -18.78 -1.79 -8.33
N SER A 216 -19.96 -2.40 -8.16
CA SER A 216 -20.91 -2.09 -7.08
C SER A 216 -20.28 -2.33 -5.71
N LEU A 217 -19.62 -3.48 -5.52
CA LEU A 217 -18.90 -3.82 -4.29
C LEU A 217 -17.79 -2.80 -3.98
N ALA A 218 -16.96 -2.45 -4.97
CA ALA A 218 -15.88 -1.47 -4.80
C ALA A 218 -16.42 -0.09 -4.40
N ARG A 219 -17.52 0.35 -5.04
CA ARG A 219 -18.20 1.61 -4.72
C ARG A 219 -18.80 1.61 -3.32
N SER A 220 -19.44 0.51 -2.88
CA SER A 220 -19.99 0.40 -1.53
C SER A 220 -18.88 0.37 -0.47
N THR A 221 -17.74 -0.27 -0.76
CA THR A 221 -16.55 -0.21 0.11
C THR A 221 -16.03 1.20 0.26
N LEU A 222 -15.86 1.94 -0.85
CA LEU A 222 -15.42 3.34 -0.79
C LEU A 222 -16.42 4.20 0.01
N ALA A 223 -17.71 4.07 -0.27
CA ALA A 223 -18.75 4.85 0.40
C ALA A 223 -18.73 4.67 1.92
N ASN A 224 -18.53 3.44 2.41
CA ASN A 224 -18.56 3.12 3.84
C ASN A 224 -17.43 3.77 4.65
N TYR A 225 -16.25 3.97 4.06
CA TYR A 225 -15.06 4.46 4.77
C TYR A 225 -14.67 5.89 4.40
N MET A 226 -15.33 6.49 3.41
CA MET A 226 -15.05 7.86 2.95
C MET A 226 -15.22 8.92 4.05
N PHE A 227 -16.00 8.65 5.10
CA PHE A 227 -16.14 9.55 6.23
C PHE A 227 -14.81 9.81 6.96
N LEU A 228 -13.87 8.87 6.92
CA LEU A 228 -12.53 9.04 7.51
C LEU A 228 -11.77 10.22 6.91
N LEU A 229 -12.00 10.55 5.64
CA LEU A 229 -11.45 11.75 5.01
C LEU A 229 -12.33 12.97 5.25
N LYS A 230 -13.65 12.81 5.24
CA LYS A 230 -14.60 13.93 5.41
C LYS A 230 -14.58 14.55 6.79
N GLU A 231 -14.24 13.78 7.81
CA GLU A 231 -14.40 14.18 9.21
C GLU A 231 -13.07 14.25 9.98
N THR A 232 -11.95 13.85 9.37
CA THR A 232 -10.65 13.88 10.05
C THR A 232 -10.16 15.30 10.31
N LYS A 233 -9.62 15.53 11.51
CA LYS A 233 -8.90 16.77 11.86
C LYS A 233 -7.43 16.74 11.49
N VAL A 234 -6.94 15.61 10.99
CA VAL A 234 -5.55 15.43 10.63
C VAL A 234 -5.30 15.98 9.24
N LEU A 235 -5.15 17.31 9.17
CA LEU A 235 -5.02 18.06 7.94
C LEU A 235 -3.60 18.61 7.75
N PRO A 236 -3.20 18.93 6.51
CA PRO A 236 -1.94 19.60 6.23
C PRO A 236 -1.78 20.90 7.03
N ARG A 237 -0.54 21.21 7.42
CA ARG A 237 -0.19 22.41 8.20
C ARG A 237 0.60 23.40 7.34
N ALA A 238 0.30 24.69 7.47
CA ALA A 238 1.19 25.75 6.97
C ALA A 238 2.50 25.73 7.77
N ASN A 239 3.65 25.89 7.11
CA ASN A 239 4.93 25.96 7.81
C ASN A 239 5.09 27.31 8.52
N ASP A 240 5.28 27.30 9.84
CA ASP A 240 5.50 28.52 10.66
C ASP A 240 6.88 29.19 10.44
N GLN A 241 7.79 28.55 9.70
CA GLN A 241 9.08 29.13 9.33
C GLN A 241 8.95 29.67 7.91
N GLY A 242 9.05 30.99 7.74
CA GLY A 242 8.88 31.75 6.48
C GLY A 242 9.80 31.41 5.29
N GLY A 243 10.16 30.15 5.10
CA GLY A 243 10.52 29.60 3.81
C GLY A 243 9.26 29.19 3.08
N ASN A 244 9.05 29.77 1.90
CA ASN A 244 8.03 29.45 0.90
C ASN A 244 7.24 28.18 1.19
N LEU A 245 5.92 28.34 1.31
CA LEU A 245 4.91 27.31 1.13
C LEU A 245 5.45 26.26 0.16
N ARG A 246 5.84 25.11 0.70
CA ARG A 246 5.85 23.90 -0.09
C ARG A 246 4.56 23.20 0.34
N PRO A 247 3.45 23.43 -0.37
CA PRO A 247 2.48 22.36 -0.51
C PRO A 247 3.26 21.16 -1.08
N ASN A 248 2.63 20.02 -1.36
CA ASN A 248 3.25 19.20 -2.40
C ASN A 248 3.64 20.11 -3.59
N LEU A 249 4.71 19.79 -4.32
CA LEU A 249 5.14 20.49 -5.54
C LEU A 249 4.08 20.38 -6.66
N MET A 250 2.83 20.72 -6.33
CA MET A 250 1.53 20.25 -6.82
C MET A 250 0.47 21.37 -6.74
N ASP A 251 0.87 22.58 -6.35
CA ASP A 251 0.05 23.79 -6.51
C ASP A 251 0.89 24.92 -7.12
N GLN A 252 1.68 24.60 -8.13
CA GLN A 252 2.32 25.62 -8.97
C GLN A 252 1.46 25.90 -10.18
N ASN A 253 0.37 26.60 -9.93
CA ASN A 253 -0.25 27.52 -10.86
C ASN A 253 -1.03 28.51 -10.00
N HIS A 254 -0.34 29.48 -9.38
CA HIS A 254 -0.82 30.85 -9.20
C HIS A 254 0.25 31.65 -8.46
N ASP A 255 0.60 32.80 -9.05
CA ASP A 255 1.52 33.78 -8.49
C ASP A 255 1.03 34.24 -7.11
N ALA A 256 1.97 34.34 -6.17
CA ALA A 256 1.72 34.73 -4.80
C ALA A 256 1.34 36.22 -4.71
N GLU A 257 0.05 36.50 -4.75
CA GLU A 257 -0.53 37.69 -4.14
C GLU A 257 -1.47 37.25 -3.02
N ALA A 258 -1.41 37.96 -1.88
CA ALA A 258 -2.18 37.67 -0.69
C ALA A 258 -3.68 37.80 -0.96
N SER A 259 -4.33 36.70 -1.36
CA SER A 259 -5.78 36.58 -1.42
C SER A 259 -6.29 35.85 -0.18
N THR A 260 -7.39 36.34 0.38
CA THR A 260 -8.25 35.66 1.35
C THR A 260 -8.88 34.44 0.70
N ASP A 261 -8.10 33.38 0.53
CA ASP A 261 -8.48 32.21 -0.26
C ASP A 261 -9.12 31.13 0.63
N ASP A 262 -10.43 30.90 0.44
CA ASP A 262 -11.21 29.84 1.09
C ASP A 262 -10.70 28.42 0.72
N SER A 263 -9.77 28.29 -0.23
CA SER A 263 -9.18 27.02 -0.69
C SER A 263 -8.41 26.23 0.38
N TYR A 264 -8.00 26.88 1.48
CA TYR A 264 -7.28 26.25 2.60
C TYR A 264 -8.18 25.94 3.81
N SER A 265 -9.49 26.13 3.72
CA SER A 265 -10.41 25.69 4.78
C SER A 265 -10.35 24.17 4.99
N PRO A 266 -10.52 23.67 6.23
CA PRO A 266 -10.62 22.24 6.51
C PRO A 266 -11.59 21.52 5.57
N GLU A 267 -12.76 22.10 5.36
CA GLU A 267 -13.83 21.57 4.51
C GLU A 267 -13.40 21.51 3.03
N ALA A 268 -12.66 22.51 2.53
CA ALA A 268 -12.13 22.49 1.17
C ALA A 268 -11.09 21.38 0.97
N ILE A 269 -10.17 21.19 1.92
CA ILE A 269 -9.16 20.13 1.86
C ILE A 269 -9.81 18.75 1.87
N GLN A 270 -10.72 18.52 2.82
CA GLN A 270 -11.44 17.25 2.95
C GLN A 270 -12.28 16.97 1.69
N THR A 271 -12.95 17.98 1.14
CA THR A 271 -13.71 17.87 -0.11
C THR A 271 -12.80 17.50 -1.28
N LYS A 272 -11.64 18.15 -1.39
CA LYS A 272 -10.64 17.85 -2.41
C LYS A 272 -10.15 16.40 -2.32
N TRP A 273 -9.78 15.94 -1.12
CA TRP A 273 -9.33 14.56 -0.90
C TRP A 273 -10.40 13.53 -1.25
N VAL A 274 -11.65 13.81 -0.91
CA VAL A 274 -12.78 12.93 -1.27
C VAL A 274 -12.95 12.85 -2.79
N GLN A 275 -12.98 14.00 -3.47
CA GLN A 275 -13.12 14.04 -4.92
C GLN A 275 -11.96 13.31 -5.61
N GLU A 276 -10.74 13.54 -5.14
CA GLU A 276 -9.52 12.95 -5.67
C GLU A 276 -9.49 11.42 -5.49
N LEU A 277 -9.85 10.93 -4.31
CA LEU A 277 -9.98 9.48 -4.06
C LEU A 277 -11.04 8.86 -4.97
N GLN A 278 -12.21 9.49 -5.10
CA GLN A 278 -13.29 8.99 -5.97
C GLN A 278 -12.87 8.95 -7.44
N SER A 279 -12.26 10.03 -7.95
CA SER A 279 -11.79 10.08 -9.33
C SER A 279 -10.62 9.13 -9.58
N SER A 280 -9.82 8.83 -8.55
CA SER A 280 -8.72 7.86 -8.66
C SER A 280 -9.22 6.42 -8.66
N CYS A 281 -10.23 6.08 -7.87
CA CYS A 281 -10.82 4.72 -7.85
C CYS A 281 -11.69 4.42 -9.07
N PHE A 282 -12.30 5.45 -9.67
CA PHE A 282 -13.21 5.29 -10.80
C PHE A 282 -12.91 6.31 -11.92
N PRO A 283 -11.69 6.28 -12.51
CA PRO A 283 -11.35 7.12 -13.64
C PRO A 283 -12.10 6.67 -14.89
N ALA A 284 -12.19 7.55 -15.90
CA ALA A 284 -12.73 7.15 -17.20
C ALA A 284 -11.75 6.23 -17.94
N TYR A 285 -10.45 6.57 -17.90
CA TYR A 285 -9.38 5.82 -18.56
C TYR A 285 -8.17 5.64 -17.64
N LEU A 286 -7.38 4.57 -17.84
CA LEU A 286 -6.14 4.33 -17.09
C LEU A 286 -5.19 5.54 -17.10
N LYS A 287 -5.03 6.17 -18.26
CA LYS A 287 -4.19 7.37 -18.44
C LYS A 287 -4.57 8.55 -17.53
N ASP A 288 -5.82 8.62 -17.07
CA ASP A 288 -6.29 9.73 -16.23
C ASP A 288 -5.65 9.67 -14.84
N LEU A 289 -5.17 8.49 -14.43
CA LEU A 289 -4.39 8.30 -13.20
C LEU A 289 -2.97 8.84 -13.31
N LYS A 290 -2.44 9.06 -14.53
CA LYS A 290 -1.08 9.59 -14.77
C LYS A 290 -0.03 8.88 -13.91
N LEU A 291 0.03 7.56 -13.97
CA LEU A 291 0.87 6.76 -13.06
C LEU A 291 2.37 6.99 -13.28
N ASP A 292 2.75 7.50 -14.46
CA ASP A 292 4.11 7.88 -14.84
C ASP A 292 4.57 9.25 -14.30
N ASP A 293 3.67 10.02 -13.67
CA ASP A 293 4.01 11.34 -13.13
C ASP A 293 5.04 11.20 -11.99
N ARG A 294 6.27 11.63 -12.28
CA ARG A 294 7.41 11.59 -11.35
C ARG A 294 7.16 12.33 -10.03
N ARG A 295 6.24 13.28 -10.00
CA ARG A 295 5.92 14.06 -8.78
C ARG A 295 4.89 13.36 -7.89
N GLU A 296 4.08 12.49 -8.47
CA GLU A 296 3.01 11.72 -7.82
C GLU A 296 3.33 10.22 -7.71
N MET A 297 4.54 9.82 -8.11
CA MET A 297 5.06 8.47 -7.90
C MET A 297 5.01 8.12 -6.42
N GLY A 298 4.46 6.95 -6.09
CA GLY A 298 4.27 6.54 -4.70
C GLY A 298 3.01 7.10 -4.03
N TYR A 299 2.12 7.78 -4.74
CA TYR A 299 0.93 8.37 -4.13
C TYR A 299 -0.18 7.34 -3.83
N ALA A 300 -0.67 7.36 -2.59
CA ALA A 300 -1.64 6.38 -2.08
C ALA A 300 -2.94 6.28 -2.91
N PHE A 301 -3.56 7.40 -3.27
CA PHE A 301 -4.82 7.39 -4.02
C PHE A 301 -4.68 6.84 -5.43
N LYS A 302 -3.57 7.10 -6.12
CA LYS A 302 -3.30 6.50 -7.42
C LYS A 302 -3.09 5.00 -7.32
N CYS A 303 -2.37 4.54 -6.30
CA CYS A 303 -2.13 3.12 -6.06
C CYS A 303 -3.44 2.36 -5.79
N ILE A 304 -4.25 2.77 -4.80
CA ILE A 304 -5.55 2.12 -4.58
C ILE A 304 -6.49 2.32 -5.78
N GLY A 305 -6.35 3.46 -6.46
CA GLY A 305 -7.12 3.82 -7.64
C GLY A 305 -6.94 2.86 -8.80
N VAL A 306 -5.70 2.62 -9.22
CA VAL A 306 -5.39 1.66 -10.28
C VAL A 306 -5.75 0.23 -9.87
N SER A 307 -5.59 -0.11 -8.60
CA SER A 307 -5.98 -1.42 -8.08
C SER A 307 -7.50 -1.63 -8.15
N TYR A 308 -8.31 -0.64 -7.77
CA TYR A 308 -9.77 -0.68 -7.94
C TYR A 308 -10.17 -0.70 -9.40
N TYR A 309 -9.58 0.16 -10.23
CA TYR A 309 -9.87 0.22 -11.66
C TYR A 309 -9.59 -1.12 -12.35
N GLY A 310 -8.43 -1.72 -12.10
CA GLY A 310 -8.07 -3.02 -12.67
C GLY A 310 -8.89 -4.18 -12.11
N ALA A 311 -9.11 -4.22 -10.79
CA ALA A 311 -9.85 -5.30 -10.15
C ALA A 311 -11.33 -5.35 -10.53
N THR A 312 -11.93 -4.21 -10.95
CA THR A 312 -13.33 -4.13 -11.37
C THR A 312 -13.54 -4.43 -12.87
N ARG A 313 -12.50 -4.79 -13.64
CA ARG A 313 -12.69 -5.07 -15.08
C ARG A 313 -13.49 -6.33 -15.38
N CYS A 314 -14.23 -6.32 -16.47
CA CYS A 314 -14.95 -7.49 -16.98
C CYS A 314 -14.01 -8.53 -17.60
N VAL A 315 -14.32 -9.80 -17.36
CA VAL A 315 -13.76 -10.91 -18.15
C VAL A 315 -14.65 -11.04 -19.40
N SER A 316 -14.10 -10.77 -20.59
CA SER A 316 -14.84 -10.82 -21.84
C SER A 316 -14.11 -11.66 -22.89
N LYS A 317 -14.82 -12.55 -23.57
CA LYS A 317 -14.28 -13.34 -24.68
C LYS A 317 -14.11 -12.51 -25.95
N ASP A 318 -14.96 -11.51 -26.14
CA ASP A 318 -14.91 -10.61 -27.30
C ASP A 318 -13.75 -9.60 -27.19
N ALA A 319 -13.08 -9.56 -26.04
CA ALA A 319 -11.95 -8.70 -25.74
C ALA A 319 -10.58 -9.30 -26.11
N VAL A 320 -10.55 -10.46 -26.76
CA VAL A 320 -9.33 -11.24 -26.91
C VAL A 320 -9.13 -11.66 -28.37
N THR A 321 -7.92 -11.40 -28.88
CA THR A 321 -7.47 -11.88 -30.20
C THR A 321 -6.34 -12.92 -30.08
N ASP A 322 -5.60 -12.95 -28.97
CA ASP A 322 -4.61 -13.98 -28.62
C ASP A 322 -5.13 -14.84 -27.47
N PRO A 323 -5.25 -16.18 -27.63
CA PRO A 323 -5.77 -17.09 -26.60
C PRO A 323 -5.10 -16.98 -25.22
N VAL A 324 -3.88 -16.45 -25.13
CA VAL A 324 -3.20 -16.24 -23.86
C VAL A 324 -3.89 -15.20 -22.95
N TYR A 325 -4.78 -14.38 -23.51
CA TYR A 325 -5.60 -13.41 -22.78
C TYR A 325 -7.05 -13.86 -22.55
N GLU A 326 -7.37 -15.13 -22.78
CA GLU A 326 -8.71 -15.66 -22.49
C GLU A 326 -8.96 -15.91 -20.99
N GLY A 327 -10.20 -15.65 -20.57
CA GLY A 327 -10.68 -15.98 -19.22
C GLY A 327 -10.03 -15.15 -18.10
N ASN A 328 -10.11 -15.68 -16.88
CA ASN A 328 -9.65 -15.01 -15.66
C ASN A 328 -8.12 -14.79 -15.69
N GLN A 329 -7.34 -15.82 -16.05
CA GLN A 329 -5.88 -15.69 -16.22
C GLN A 329 -5.50 -14.64 -17.24
N GLY A 330 -6.27 -14.56 -18.33
CA GLY A 330 -6.05 -13.60 -19.39
C GLY A 330 -6.33 -12.16 -18.98
N LEU A 331 -7.42 -11.93 -18.24
CA LEU A 331 -7.69 -10.62 -17.66
C LEU A 331 -6.63 -10.23 -16.62
N PHE A 332 -6.26 -11.16 -15.72
CA PHE A 332 -5.20 -10.94 -14.74
C PHE A 332 -3.91 -10.49 -15.45
N ARG A 333 -3.52 -11.23 -16.49
CA ARG A 333 -2.35 -10.95 -17.32
C ARG A 333 -2.43 -9.56 -17.95
N GLY A 334 -3.50 -9.30 -18.70
CA GLY A 334 -3.63 -8.08 -19.49
C GLY A 334 -3.62 -6.82 -18.62
N VAL A 335 -4.41 -6.81 -17.55
CA VAL A 335 -4.50 -5.67 -16.64
C VAL A 335 -3.14 -5.42 -15.97
N LEU A 336 -2.48 -6.46 -15.45
CA LEU A 336 -1.20 -6.30 -14.76
C LEU A 336 -0.08 -5.88 -15.71
N GLU A 337 -0.04 -6.40 -16.94
CA GLU A 337 0.91 -5.97 -17.97
C GLU A 337 0.72 -4.48 -18.31
N GLN A 338 -0.51 -4.02 -18.55
CA GLN A 338 -0.77 -2.61 -18.88
C GLN A 338 -0.41 -1.66 -17.72
N VAL A 339 -0.81 -2.00 -16.50
CA VAL A 339 -0.45 -1.19 -15.32
C VAL A 339 1.06 -1.14 -15.10
N THR A 340 1.78 -2.24 -15.38
CA THR A 340 3.24 -2.26 -15.33
C THR A 340 3.87 -1.37 -16.41
N LEU A 341 3.27 -1.32 -17.60
CA LEU A 341 3.74 -0.51 -18.73
C LEU A 341 3.52 1.00 -18.55
N GLU A 342 2.60 1.41 -17.67
CA GLU A 342 2.48 2.80 -17.23
C GLU A 342 3.69 3.27 -16.40
N ALA A 343 4.61 2.37 -16.05
CA ALA A 343 5.82 2.66 -15.27
C ALA A 343 5.49 3.34 -13.93
N GLY A 344 6.25 4.38 -13.56
CA GLY A 344 6.12 5.02 -12.26
C GLY A 344 6.46 4.07 -11.12
N ASP A 345 5.52 3.91 -10.19
CA ASP A 345 5.60 2.96 -9.07
C ASP A 345 4.95 1.60 -9.44
N ALA A 346 5.44 1.02 -10.53
CA ALA A 346 4.85 -0.15 -11.16
C ALA A 346 4.88 -1.39 -10.26
N ASP A 347 5.90 -1.54 -9.43
CA ASP A 347 6.04 -2.63 -8.47
C ASP A 347 4.97 -2.54 -7.37
N THR A 348 4.78 -1.37 -6.76
CA THR A 348 3.74 -1.20 -5.74
C THR A 348 2.34 -1.31 -6.33
N ASN A 349 2.09 -0.64 -7.46
CA ASN A 349 0.80 -0.70 -8.14
C ASN A 349 0.45 -2.13 -8.55
N GLY A 350 1.42 -2.85 -9.11
CA GLY A 350 1.28 -4.25 -9.51
C GLY A 350 1.05 -5.18 -8.31
N ALA A 351 1.75 -4.97 -7.19
CA ALA A 351 1.56 -5.78 -5.98
C ALA A 351 0.14 -5.65 -5.40
N VAL A 352 -0.37 -4.43 -5.25
CA VAL A 352 -1.72 -4.20 -4.69
C VAL A 352 -2.81 -4.67 -5.65
N LEU A 353 -2.68 -4.37 -6.94
CA LEU A 353 -3.61 -4.86 -7.96
C LEU A 353 -3.59 -6.39 -8.04
N GLY A 354 -2.40 -6.99 -8.03
CA GLY A 354 -2.22 -8.44 -8.05
C GLY A 354 -2.85 -9.13 -6.86
N ALA A 355 -2.80 -8.52 -5.67
CA ALA A 355 -3.49 -9.02 -4.48
C ALA A 355 -5.02 -9.05 -4.70
N LEU A 356 -5.61 -7.95 -5.19
CA LEU A 356 -7.06 -7.90 -5.46
C LEU A 356 -7.50 -8.89 -6.55
N LEU A 357 -6.78 -8.94 -7.67
CA LEU A 357 -7.07 -9.89 -8.75
C LEU A 357 -6.87 -11.34 -8.30
N GLY A 358 -5.85 -11.60 -7.48
CA GLY A 358 -5.58 -12.91 -6.90
C GLY A 358 -6.68 -13.35 -5.94
N THR A 359 -7.21 -12.45 -5.10
CA THR A 359 -8.38 -12.73 -4.28
C THR A 359 -9.63 -12.97 -5.13
N ARG A 360 -9.83 -12.18 -6.19
CA ARG A 360 -11.02 -12.29 -7.06
C ARG A 360 -11.06 -13.60 -7.84
N PHE A 361 -9.92 -14.06 -8.36
CA PHE A 361 -9.86 -15.21 -9.28
C PHE A 361 -9.23 -16.46 -8.69
N GLY A 362 -8.58 -16.37 -7.54
CA GLY A 362 -7.84 -17.47 -6.94
C GLY A 362 -6.52 -17.79 -7.65
N LEU A 363 -5.75 -18.71 -7.05
CA LEU A 363 -4.43 -19.09 -7.54
C LEU A 363 -4.48 -19.85 -8.86
N GLU A 364 -5.37 -20.86 -8.98
CA GLU A 364 -5.41 -21.78 -10.12
C GLU A 364 -6.05 -21.15 -11.37
N ASP A 365 -7.17 -20.44 -11.18
CA ASP A 365 -7.93 -19.84 -12.27
C ASP A 365 -7.51 -18.39 -12.57
N GLY A 366 -6.86 -17.71 -11.64
CA GLY A 366 -6.49 -16.30 -11.77
C GLY A 366 -5.07 -16.04 -12.23
N ILE A 367 -4.09 -16.77 -11.72
CA ILE A 367 -2.68 -16.45 -11.98
C ILE A 367 -2.17 -17.26 -13.18
N PRO A 368 -1.60 -16.62 -14.22
CA PRO A 368 -1.01 -17.35 -15.34
C PRO A 368 0.03 -18.38 -14.87
N LYS A 369 -0.12 -19.64 -15.29
CA LYS A 369 0.79 -20.74 -14.88
C LYS A 369 2.26 -20.45 -15.20
N SER A 370 2.52 -19.76 -16.30
CA SER A 370 3.88 -19.36 -16.68
C SER A 370 4.49 -18.33 -15.73
N TRP A 371 3.68 -17.51 -15.07
CA TRP A 371 4.12 -16.53 -14.08
C TRP A 371 4.33 -17.18 -12.72
N SER A 372 3.39 -18.02 -12.25
CA SER A 372 3.56 -18.74 -10.99
C SER A 372 4.73 -19.71 -11.02
N ASN A 373 4.95 -20.42 -12.13
CA ASN A 373 6.12 -21.28 -12.31
C ASN A 373 7.45 -20.50 -12.43
N GLY A 374 7.40 -19.25 -12.88
CA GLY A 374 8.57 -18.38 -13.01
C GLY A 374 8.92 -17.57 -11.76
N LEU A 375 8.10 -17.65 -10.71
CA LEU A 375 8.24 -16.86 -9.49
C LEU A 375 9.55 -17.21 -8.76
N GLN A 376 10.39 -16.22 -8.53
CA GLN A 376 11.61 -16.39 -7.76
C GLN A 376 11.26 -16.65 -6.29
N HIS A 377 11.99 -17.57 -5.65
CA HIS A 377 11.75 -17.99 -4.25
C HIS A 377 10.34 -18.55 -3.99
N ARG A 378 9.71 -19.15 -5.02
CA ARG A 378 8.37 -19.74 -4.94
C ARG A 378 8.16 -20.63 -3.72
N GLU A 379 9.06 -21.58 -3.48
CA GLU A 379 8.96 -22.52 -2.34
C GLU A 379 8.86 -21.78 -1.00
N TRP A 380 9.69 -20.76 -0.78
CA TRP A 380 9.64 -19.96 0.44
C TRP A 380 8.31 -19.20 0.60
N VAL A 381 7.79 -18.65 -0.50
CA VAL A 381 6.50 -17.94 -0.50
C VAL A 381 5.35 -18.92 -0.23
N GLU A 382 5.34 -20.07 -0.90
CA GLU A 382 4.30 -21.09 -0.74
C GLU A 382 4.25 -21.62 0.70
N THR A 383 5.40 -21.98 1.30
CA THR A 383 5.45 -22.40 2.71
C THR A 383 4.95 -21.30 3.65
N THR A 384 5.33 -20.05 3.40
CA THR A 384 4.88 -18.91 4.24
C THR A 384 3.36 -18.70 4.12
N ILE A 385 2.80 -18.87 2.92
CA ILE A 385 1.36 -18.77 2.67
C ILE A 385 0.62 -19.91 3.36
N GLU A 386 1.10 -21.15 3.25
CA GLU A 386 0.50 -22.32 3.90
C GLU A 386 0.44 -22.15 5.42
N GLU A 387 1.55 -21.81 6.07
CA GLU A 387 1.60 -21.56 7.52
C GLU A 387 0.66 -20.42 7.95
N PHE A 388 0.52 -19.39 7.11
CA PHE A 388 -0.40 -18.28 7.38
C PHE A 388 -1.86 -18.73 7.26
N LEU A 389 -2.21 -19.42 6.17
CA LEU A 389 -3.58 -19.87 5.92
C LEU A 389 -4.05 -20.91 6.94
N GLU A 390 -3.19 -21.82 7.39
CA GLU A 390 -3.51 -22.76 8.46
C GLU A 390 -3.98 -22.02 9.72
N ARG A 391 -3.26 -20.98 10.13
CA ARG A 391 -3.64 -20.16 11.31
C ARG A 391 -4.96 -19.43 11.11
N VAL A 392 -5.19 -18.88 9.90
CA VAL A 392 -6.42 -18.17 9.57
C VAL A 392 -7.63 -19.12 9.61
N VAL A 393 -7.47 -20.34 9.06
CA VAL A 393 -8.52 -21.36 9.08
C VAL A 393 -8.82 -21.78 10.52
N ASP A 394 -7.80 -22.06 11.33
CA ASP A 394 -7.97 -22.42 12.75
C ASP A 394 -8.74 -21.34 13.52
N GLN A 395 -8.40 -20.06 13.31
CA GLN A 395 -9.08 -18.92 13.93
C GLN A 395 -10.54 -18.79 13.45
N TYR A 396 -10.79 -19.00 12.16
CA TYR A 396 -12.14 -18.95 11.59
C TYR A 396 -13.04 -20.06 12.15
N GLU A 397 -12.52 -21.27 12.29
CA GLU A 397 -13.25 -22.40 12.86
C GLU A 397 -13.60 -22.16 14.33
N GLN A 398 -12.66 -21.65 15.12
CA GLN A 398 -12.90 -21.28 16.52
C GLN A 398 -13.97 -20.18 16.64
N HIS A 399 -13.89 -19.15 15.80
CA HIS A 399 -14.91 -18.11 15.73
C HIS A 399 -16.28 -18.69 15.39
N SER A 400 -16.35 -19.54 14.36
CA SER A 400 -17.60 -20.18 13.92
C SER A 400 -18.21 -21.09 14.99
N GLN A 401 -17.40 -21.78 15.78
CA GLN A 401 -17.87 -22.58 16.90
C GLN A 401 -18.44 -21.71 18.02
N SER A 402 -17.82 -20.58 18.33
CA SER A 402 -18.27 -19.65 19.38
C SER A 402 -19.61 -18.96 19.08
N GLN A 403 -19.95 -18.77 17.79
CA GLN A 403 -21.22 -18.19 17.37
C GLN A 403 -22.39 -19.19 17.39
N ASN A 404 -22.09 -20.50 17.39
CA ASN A 404 -23.09 -21.58 17.37
C ASN A 404 -23.36 -22.20 18.75
N ALA A 405 -22.59 -21.81 19.77
CA ALA A 405 -22.75 -22.22 21.17
C ALA A 405 -23.55 -21.17 21.95
#